data_AF-A0AA42YTJ5-F1
#
_entry.id   AF-A0AA42YTJ5-F1
#
_cell.length_a   1.000
_cell.length_b   1.000
_cell.length_c   1.000
_cell.angle_alpha   90.00
_cell.angle_beta   90.00
_cell.angle_gamma   90.00
#
_symmetry.space_group_name_H-M   'P 1'
#
loop_
_entity.id
_entity.type
_entity.pdbx_description
1 polymer ?
#
loop_
_entity_poly.entity_id
_entity_poly.type
_entity_poly.pdbx_seq_one_letter_code
_entity_poly.pdbx_strand_id
1 'polypeptide(L)'
;MKKKALFTILFATLALYGCGDGENGTGGSGGTAATGGSGGTGGSGGGIGGSGGGAGSGGTGGMPACDSTANAFIKTLDPDADFMVSASDIVDTTDLSTDWQRLTLSLQITADPDLVGHILQFGFQTNASDFGDSGVFYDNVELADPAVVYTQNFNNLDIGGTVIGDDWLYFVNVFDSVGTRKFGYNEGLFAPNGPQISALVTGEGGPTQEPQQLSVFSDYNCCQTTNEGHFNGTDLVETNVFQERTIVAGDVGTTFVFSVDAKRGNINLGCP
;
A
#
# COMPACT_ATOMS: atom_id res chain seq x y z
N MET A 1 -4.50 -29.03 -4.42
CA MET A 1 -5.10 -27.86 -5.11
C MET A 1 -4.08 -27.39 -6.14
N LYS A 2 -4.43 -27.34 -7.42
CA LYS A 2 -3.51 -26.91 -8.47
C LYS A 2 -3.39 -25.38 -8.37
N LYS A 3 -2.27 -24.87 -7.87
CA LYS A 3 -1.94 -23.45 -7.98
C LYS A 3 -1.90 -23.13 -9.47
N LYS A 4 -2.92 -22.44 -9.99
CA LYS A 4 -2.82 -21.84 -11.32
C LYS A 4 -1.77 -20.75 -11.16
N ALA A 5 -0.63 -20.91 -11.82
CA ALA A 5 0.38 -19.87 -11.87
C ALA A 5 -0.28 -18.65 -12.53
N LEU A 6 -0.49 -17.59 -11.76
CA LEU A 6 -0.86 -16.29 -12.27
C LEU A 6 0.32 -15.86 -13.16
N PHE A 7 0.12 -15.83 -14.48
CA PHE A 7 1.13 -15.28 -15.39
C PHE A 7 1.08 -13.76 -15.25
N THR A 8 1.82 -13.23 -14.28
CA THR A 8 2.00 -11.80 -14.06
C THR A 8 2.84 -11.25 -15.22
N ILE A 9 2.21 -10.56 -16.17
CA ILE A 9 2.94 -9.64 -17.05
C ILE A 9 3.07 -8.35 -16.24
N LEU A 10 4.29 -8.07 -15.80
CA LEU A 10 4.63 -6.95 -14.94
C LEU A 10 4.59 -5.66 -15.77
N PHE A 11 3.59 -4.80 -15.55
CA PHE A 11 3.43 -3.53 -16.28
C PHE A 11 3.92 -2.32 -15.50
N ALA A 12 4.63 -2.54 -14.41
CA ALA A 12 5.17 -1.49 -13.56
C ALA A 12 6.41 -0.79 -14.17
N THR A 13 6.29 -0.23 -15.38
CA THR A 13 7.25 0.76 -15.92
C THR A 13 6.56 1.78 -16.82
N LEU A 14 6.31 2.97 -16.26
CA LEU A 14 6.41 4.22 -17.01
C LEU A 14 6.89 5.34 -16.06
N ALA A 15 8.18 5.31 -15.71
CA ALA A 15 8.85 6.49 -15.19
C ALA A 15 9.22 7.38 -16.38
N LEU A 16 8.51 8.50 -16.57
CA LEU A 16 8.98 9.56 -17.48
C LEU A 16 8.77 10.95 -16.88
N TYR A 17 9.90 11.68 -16.83
CA TYR A 17 10.16 13.06 -16.39
C TYR A 17 10.19 13.32 -14.88
N GLY A 18 11.22 13.92 -14.27
CA GLY A 18 12.47 14.48 -14.77
C GLY A 18 12.97 15.55 -13.80
N CYS A 19 14.11 15.35 -13.14
CA CYS A 19 14.88 16.44 -12.56
C CYS A 19 16.10 16.69 -13.44
N GLY A 20 16.18 17.89 -14.01
CA GLY A 20 17.14 18.26 -15.03
C GLY A 20 18.59 18.18 -14.57
N ASP A 21 19.44 17.90 -15.56
CA ASP A 21 20.89 17.99 -15.44
C ASP A 21 21.32 19.42 -15.07
N GLY A 22 22.01 19.53 -13.94
CA GLY A 22 22.77 20.70 -13.52
C GLY A 22 24.08 20.25 -12.89
N GLU A 23 25.14 20.25 -13.69
CA GLU A 23 26.47 19.76 -13.33
C GLU A 23 27.15 20.50 -12.15
N ASN A 24 28.08 19.77 -11.51
CA ASN A 24 29.25 20.20 -10.75
C ASN A 24 29.06 20.82 -9.36
N GLY A 25 29.22 19.97 -8.34
CA GLY A 25 29.60 20.35 -6.98
C GLY A 25 30.29 19.19 -6.26
N THR A 26 31.61 19.18 -6.28
CA THR A 26 32.50 18.21 -5.64
C THR A 26 32.33 18.13 -4.11
N GLY A 27 32.32 16.90 -3.57
CA GLY A 27 32.97 16.55 -2.30
C GLY A 27 32.38 17.14 -1.00
N GLY A 28 31.68 16.29 -0.23
CA GLY A 28 31.34 16.55 1.16
C GLY A 28 31.13 15.25 1.94
N SER A 29 32.23 14.71 2.48
CA SER A 29 32.21 13.65 3.49
C SER A 29 31.82 14.20 4.86
N GLY A 30 30.95 13.49 5.58
CA GLY A 30 30.90 13.53 7.05
C GLY A 30 29.70 14.23 7.68
N GLY A 31 28.85 13.43 8.32
CA GLY A 31 27.81 13.88 9.24
C GLY A 31 27.23 12.69 10.00
N THR A 32 27.94 12.25 11.04
CA THR A 32 27.53 11.19 11.97
C THR A 32 26.35 11.60 12.85
N ALA A 33 25.46 10.64 13.11
CA ALA A 33 24.71 10.40 14.35
C ALA A 33 24.14 11.62 15.11
N ALA A 34 22.80 11.74 15.10
CA ALA A 34 22.06 12.32 16.22
C ALA A 34 21.40 11.19 17.03
N THR A 35 22.00 10.92 18.19
CA THR A 35 21.41 10.16 19.30
C THR A 35 20.58 11.08 20.19
N GLY A 36 19.40 10.62 20.63
CA GLY A 36 18.62 11.18 21.76
C GLY A 36 17.11 11.21 21.43
N GLY A 37 16.19 10.67 22.24
CA GLY A 37 16.24 10.50 23.68
C GLY A 37 15.60 9.20 24.21
N SER A 38 16.22 8.74 25.29
CA SER A 38 15.78 7.74 26.26
C SER A 38 14.71 8.28 27.21
N GLY A 39 13.79 7.42 27.68
CA GLY A 39 13.15 7.59 29.00
C GLY A 39 11.72 7.09 29.12
N GLY A 40 11.55 5.83 29.53
CA GLY A 40 10.26 5.27 29.95
C GLY A 40 10.46 3.89 30.59
N THR A 41 10.93 3.87 31.83
CA THR A 41 11.11 2.65 32.63
C THR A 41 9.80 2.22 33.31
N GLY A 42 9.49 0.91 33.24
CA GLY A 42 8.96 0.17 34.39
C GLY A 42 7.50 -0.32 34.31
N GLY A 43 7.34 -1.62 34.06
CA GLY A 43 6.11 -2.37 34.26
C GLY A 43 6.34 -3.87 34.04
N SER A 44 6.86 -4.56 35.05
CA SER A 44 7.19 -6.00 35.01
C SER A 44 5.94 -6.88 34.91
N GLY A 45 5.87 -7.75 33.91
CA GLY A 45 4.90 -8.85 33.83
C GLY A 45 5.07 -9.63 32.52
N GLY A 46 5.48 -10.90 32.61
CA GLY A 46 5.95 -11.70 31.47
C GLY A 46 4.90 -12.03 30.42
N GLY A 47 5.35 -12.05 29.17
CA GLY A 47 4.62 -12.53 28.00
C GLY A 47 5.33 -12.06 26.73
N ILE A 48 5.94 -12.99 26.00
CA ILE A 48 6.51 -12.78 24.66
C ILE A 48 5.42 -12.27 23.71
N GLY A 49 5.46 -10.97 23.40
CA GLY A 49 4.59 -10.32 22.42
C GLY A 49 5.41 -9.31 21.64
N GLY A 50 5.51 -9.51 20.32
CA GLY A 50 6.17 -8.60 19.39
C GLY A 50 5.56 -7.21 19.51
N SER A 51 6.42 -6.21 19.68
CA SER A 51 6.04 -4.80 19.74
C SER A 51 5.56 -4.39 18.35
N GLY A 52 4.35 -3.85 18.27
CA GLY A 52 3.80 -3.28 17.04
C GLY A 52 4.79 -2.32 16.39
N GLY A 53 4.93 -2.45 15.07
CA GLY A 53 5.65 -1.49 14.24
C GLY A 53 4.90 -0.16 14.26
N GLY A 54 5.18 0.65 15.27
CA GLY A 54 4.73 2.04 15.30
C GLY A 54 5.40 2.80 14.16
N ALA A 55 4.59 3.43 13.31
CA ALA A 55 5.05 4.48 12.42
C ALA A 55 5.75 5.55 13.27
N GLY A 56 6.94 5.98 12.85
CA GLY A 56 7.72 6.96 13.59
C GLY A 56 6.99 8.30 13.65
N SER A 57 6.78 8.84 14.86
CA SER A 57 6.29 10.21 15.04
C SER A 57 7.41 11.21 14.71
N GLY A 58 7.58 11.48 13.42
CA GLY A 58 8.65 12.31 12.86
C GLY A 58 8.16 13.64 12.29
N GLY A 59 7.22 14.35 12.93
CA GLY A 59 6.76 15.67 12.49
C GLY A 59 7.02 16.76 13.55
N THR A 60 7.72 17.83 13.17
CA THR A 60 7.96 18.99 14.03
C THR A 60 6.73 19.90 14.09
N GLY A 61 5.85 19.72 15.08
CA GLY A 61 5.04 20.81 15.65
C GLY A 61 3.73 21.18 14.98
N GLY A 62 3.21 20.38 14.04
CA GLY A 62 1.79 20.38 13.65
C GLY A 62 1.06 19.22 14.32
N MET A 63 -0.24 19.35 14.62
CA MET A 63 -1.06 18.15 14.87
C MET A 63 -1.00 17.27 13.61
N PRO A 64 -0.93 15.93 13.72
CA PRO A 64 -1.02 15.05 12.55
C PRO A 64 -2.20 15.46 11.69
N ALA A 65 -2.00 15.52 10.36
CA ALA A 65 -3.11 15.77 9.45
C ALA A 65 -4.11 14.61 9.60
N CYS A 66 -5.29 14.92 10.13
CA CYS A 66 -6.40 13.98 10.35
C CYS A 66 -7.21 13.77 9.07
N ASP A 67 -6.51 13.69 7.96
CA ASP A 67 -7.05 13.64 6.60
C ASP A 67 -6.59 12.37 5.87
N SER A 68 -5.91 11.46 6.57
CA SER A 68 -5.48 10.22 5.95
C SER A 68 -6.70 9.39 5.58
N THR A 69 -6.70 8.85 4.37
CA THR A 69 -7.75 7.98 3.86
C THR A 69 -7.16 6.65 3.42
N ALA A 70 -7.95 5.59 3.44
CA ALA A 70 -7.53 4.29 2.96
C ALA A 70 -8.68 3.60 2.24
N ASN A 71 -8.35 2.78 1.23
CA ASN A 71 -9.30 2.01 0.46
C ASN A 71 -8.80 0.59 0.20
N ALA A 72 -9.72 -0.36 0.13
CA ALA A 72 -9.53 -1.58 -0.64
C ALA A 72 -10.12 -1.37 -2.05
N PHE A 73 -9.48 -1.88 -3.09
CA PHE A 73 -9.94 -1.71 -4.46
C PHE A 73 -9.79 -2.96 -5.32
N ILE A 74 -10.63 -3.05 -6.35
CA ILE A 74 -10.42 -3.84 -7.56
C ILE A 74 -10.66 -2.92 -8.76
N LYS A 75 -9.72 -2.84 -9.69
CA LYS A 75 -9.78 -1.90 -10.83
C LYS A 75 -9.16 -2.49 -12.09
N THR A 76 -9.53 -1.92 -13.24
CA THR A 76 -8.87 -2.18 -14.51
C THR A 76 -8.19 -0.91 -15.02
N LEU A 77 -6.99 -1.04 -15.59
CA LEU A 77 -6.23 0.04 -16.21
C LEU A 77 -6.07 -0.24 -17.70
N ASP A 78 -6.25 0.78 -18.53
CA ASP A 78 -6.06 0.72 -19.98
C ASP A 78 -4.62 1.14 -20.36
N PRO A 79 -3.75 0.21 -20.77
CA PRO A 79 -2.38 0.53 -21.16
C PRO A 79 -2.28 1.44 -22.39
N ASP A 80 -3.30 1.45 -23.26
CA ASP A 80 -3.34 2.26 -24.48
C ASP A 80 -3.87 3.69 -24.20
N ALA A 81 -4.37 3.93 -22.98
CA ALA A 81 -4.88 5.23 -22.53
C ALA A 81 -4.12 5.72 -21.29
N ASP A 82 -2.79 5.66 -21.33
CA ASP A 82 -1.87 6.09 -20.26
C ASP A 82 -2.20 5.48 -18.88
N PHE A 83 -2.65 4.23 -18.87
CA PHE A 83 -3.08 3.49 -17.67
C PHE A 83 -4.24 4.16 -16.92
N MET A 84 -5.11 4.89 -17.62
CA MET A 84 -6.35 5.39 -17.03
C MET A 84 -7.21 4.23 -16.51
N VAL A 85 -7.88 4.47 -15.38
CA VAL A 85 -8.84 3.50 -14.80
C VAL A 85 -10.03 3.36 -15.74
N SER A 86 -10.26 2.14 -16.24
CA SER A 86 -11.37 1.81 -17.14
C SER A 86 -12.60 1.25 -16.42
N ALA A 87 -12.43 0.63 -15.25
CA ALA A 87 -13.50 0.18 -14.36
C ALA A 87 -12.94 0.02 -12.94
N SER A 88 -13.77 0.19 -11.91
CA SER A 88 -13.36 -0.04 -10.51
C SER A 88 -14.52 -0.29 -9.58
N ASP A 89 -14.26 -1.03 -8.52
CA ASP A 89 -15.05 -1.06 -7.30
C ASP A 89 -14.13 -0.77 -6.11
N ILE A 90 -14.59 0.05 -5.17
CA ILE A 90 -13.78 0.62 -4.10
C ILE A 90 -14.58 0.60 -2.79
N VAL A 91 -13.93 0.16 -1.72
CA VAL A 91 -14.48 0.21 -0.36
C VAL A 91 -13.55 1.04 0.51
N ASP A 92 -14.13 2.04 1.16
CA ASP A 92 -13.44 2.87 2.15
C ASP A 92 -13.07 2.04 3.38
N THR A 93 -11.79 2.09 3.75
CA THR A 93 -11.21 1.41 4.92
C THR A 93 -10.64 2.38 5.96
N THR A 94 -10.94 3.67 5.83
CA THR A 94 -10.45 4.74 6.71
C THR A 94 -10.96 4.58 8.14
N ASP A 95 -12.26 4.34 8.29
CA ASP A 95 -12.97 4.33 9.58
C ASP A 95 -13.40 2.92 10.01
N LEU A 96 -12.64 1.89 9.64
CA LEU A 96 -12.89 0.53 10.12
C LEU A 96 -12.86 0.49 11.66
N SER A 97 -13.51 -0.52 12.24
CA SER A 97 -13.32 -0.84 13.65
C SER A 97 -11.97 -1.55 13.87
N THR A 98 -11.59 -1.71 15.14
CA THR A 98 -10.45 -2.56 15.54
C THR A 98 -10.75 -4.05 15.46
N ASP A 99 -12.00 -4.42 15.16
CA ASP A 99 -12.41 -5.80 14.94
C ASP A 99 -12.25 -6.16 13.46
N TRP A 100 -11.80 -7.39 13.19
CA TRP A 100 -11.69 -7.91 11.84
C TRP A 100 -13.07 -8.05 11.19
N GLN A 101 -13.17 -7.57 9.95
CA GLN A 101 -14.35 -7.73 9.12
C GLN A 101 -13.98 -8.15 7.70
N ARG A 102 -14.83 -8.97 7.08
CA ARG A 102 -14.68 -9.39 5.68
C ARG A 102 -15.26 -8.33 4.75
N LEU A 103 -14.42 -7.76 3.91
CA LEU A 103 -14.81 -6.87 2.81
C LEU A 103 -14.96 -7.67 1.51
N THR A 104 -15.85 -7.23 0.62
CA THR A 104 -16.05 -7.86 -0.69
C THR A 104 -16.37 -6.79 -1.73
N LEU A 105 -15.62 -6.85 -2.83
CA LEU A 105 -15.69 -5.97 -3.98
C LEU A 105 -15.88 -6.83 -5.23
N SER A 106 -16.55 -6.30 -6.24
CA SER A 106 -16.82 -7.05 -7.46
C SER A 106 -16.64 -6.21 -8.72
N LEU A 107 -16.02 -6.80 -9.74
CA LEU A 107 -15.80 -6.14 -11.02
C LEU A 107 -16.15 -7.11 -12.15
N GLN A 108 -17.09 -6.68 -12.99
CA GLN A 108 -17.47 -7.43 -14.18
C GLN A 108 -16.54 -7.09 -15.34
N ILE A 109 -16.04 -8.12 -16.03
CA ILE A 109 -15.25 -7.95 -17.25
C ILE A 109 -16.21 -7.93 -18.44
N THR A 110 -16.42 -6.74 -19.00
CA THR A 110 -17.34 -6.54 -20.13
C THR A 110 -16.66 -6.78 -21.47
N ALA A 111 -17.47 -7.13 -22.48
CA ALA A 111 -17.04 -7.17 -23.88
C ALA A 111 -17.14 -5.79 -24.56
N ASP A 112 -17.87 -4.86 -23.94
CA ASP A 112 -18.05 -3.47 -24.39
C ASP A 112 -18.12 -2.55 -23.15
N PRO A 113 -17.12 -1.69 -22.91
CA PRO A 113 -15.86 -1.62 -23.65
C PRO A 113 -15.09 -2.95 -23.56
N ASP A 114 -14.31 -3.27 -24.60
CA ASP A 114 -13.44 -4.44 -24.58
C ASP A 114 -12.32 -4.22 -23.58
N LEU A 115 -12.31 -5.01 -22.51
CA LEU A 115 -11.29 -4.95 -21.46
C LEU A 115 -10.15 -5.96 -21.69
N VAL A 116 -10.17 -6.73 -22.78
CA VAL A 116 -9.07 -7.65 -23.09
C VAL A 116 -7.79 -6.87 -23.34
N GLY A 117 -6.71 -7.27 -22.67
CA GLY A 117 -5.42 -6.55 -22.70
C GLY A 117 -5.29 -5.48 -21.61
N HIS A 118 -6.38 -5.06 -20.97
CA HIS A 118 -6.31 -4.18 -19.81
C HIS A 118 -5.66 -4.92 -18.62
N ILE A 119 -5.15 -4.16 -17.66
CA ILE A 119 -4.54 -4.70 -16.45
C ILE A 119 -5.60 -4.71 -15.35
N LEU A 120 -5.90 -5.89 -14.80
CA LEU A 120 -6.67 -6.03 -13.57
C LEU A 120 -5.74 -5.86 -12.37
N GLN A 121 -6.05 -4.92 -11.48
CA GLN A 121 -5.37 -4.72 -10.20
C GLN A 121 -6.35 -4.87 -9.04
N PHE A 122 -5.87 -5.43 -7.94
CA PHE A 122 -6.60 -5.46 -6.67
C PHE A 122 -5.64 -5.32 -5.51
N GLY A 123 -6.06 -4.63 -4.46
CA GLY A 123 -5.19 -4.33 -3.33
C GLY A 123 -5.69 -3.15 -2.52
N PHE A 124 -4.73 -2.36 -2.04
CA PHE A 124 -4.94 -1.37 -1.01
C PHE A 124 -4.33 -0.04 -1.41
N GLN A 125 -5.01 1.03 -1.06
CA GLN A 125 -4.57 2.40 -1.29
C GLN A 125 -4.60 3.16 0.03
N THR A 126 -3.62 4.01 0.27
CA THR A 126 -3.66 5.02 1.34
C THR A 126 -3.35 6.38 0.76
N ASN A 127 -3.92 7.43 1.34
CA ASN A 127 -3.49 8.81 1.14
C ASN A 127 -3.14 9.40 2.50
N ALA A 128 -2.05 10.16 2.56
CA ALA A 128 -1.71 10.96 3.73
C ALA A 128 -0.94 12.21 3.32
N SER A 129 -1.07 13.27 4.11
CA SER A 129 -0.24 14.47 4.05
C SER A 129 0.49 14.66 5.39
N ASP A 130 1.58 15.45 5.39
CA ASP A 130 2.27 15.89 6.61
C ASP A 130 2.58 14.76 7.63
N PHE A 131 3.02 13.60 7.15
CA PHE A 131 3.30 12.41 7.98
C PHE A 131 2.10 11.93 8.83
N GLY A 132 0.87 12.19 8.37
CA GLY A 132 -0.35 11.68 8.99
C GLY A 132 -0.37 10.15 9.05
N ASP A 133 -0.79 9.60 10.19
CA ASP A 133 -0.89 8.15 10.37
C ASP A 133 -1.93 7.58 9.40
N SER A 134 -1.54 6.54 8.64
CA SER A 134 -2.35 5.98 7.54
C SER A 134 -2.46 4.45 7.53
N GLY A 135 -1.97 3.77 8.56
CA GLY A 135 -1.90 2.30 8.57
C GLY A 135 -3.25 1.61 8.71
N VAL A 136 -3.49 0.64 7.82
CA VAL A 136 -4.60 -0.32 7.88
C VAL A 136 -4.05 -1.74 7.78
N PHE A 137 -4.69 -2.69 8.47
CA PHE A 137 -4.30 -4.10 8.45
C PHE A 137 -5.22 -4.92 7.55
N TYR A 138 -4.63 -5.82 6.77
CA TYR A 138 -5.30 -6.68 5.81
C TYR A 138 -4.79 -8.12 5.92
N ASP A 139 -5.69 -9.08 5.69
CA ASP A 139 -5.39 -10.51 5.71
C ASP A 139 -6.39 -11.32 4.86
N ASN A 140 -6.12 -12.61 4.63
CA ASN A 140 -7.00 -13.55 3.93
C ASN A 140 -7.51 -13.00 2.58
N VAL A 141 -6.60 -12.45 1.78
CA VAL A 141 -6.87 -11.95 0.44
C VAL A 141 -7.30 -13.10 -0.46
N GLU A 142 -8.38 -12.90 -1.20
CA GLU A 142 -8.90 -13.82 -2.19
C GLU A 142 -9.37 -13.03 -3.42
N LEU A 143 -8.90 -13.43 -4.60
CA LEU A 143 -9.50 -13.03 -5.87
C LEU A 143 -10.14 -14.26 -6.51
N ALA A 144 -11.46 -14.22 -6.70
CA ALA A 144 -12.24 -15.29 -7.27
C ALA A 144 -12.83 -14.92 -8.63
N ASP A 145 -12.73 -15.86 -9.57
CA ASP A 145 -13.42 -15.86 -10.87
C ASP A 145 -13.68 -17.32 -11.25
N PRO A 146 -14.95 -17.73 -11.44
CA PRO A 146 -15.79 -18.61 -10.58
C PRO A 146 -15.15 -19.90 -10.00
N ALA A 147 -13.83 -20.02 -10.01
CA ALA A 147 -12.98 -21.14 -9.64
C ALA A 147 -11.78 -20.73 -8.74
N VAL A 148 -11.77 -19.50 -8.20
CA VAL A 148 -10.68 -18.89 -7.41
C VAL A 148 -9.35 -18.81 -8.16
N VAL A 149 -8.84 -17.60 -8.37
CA VAL A 149 -7.60 -17.37 -9.13
C VAL A 149 -6.41 -17.05 -8.24
N TYR A 150 -6.62 -16.47 -7.05
CA TYR A 150 -5.55 -16.08 -6.14
C TYR A 150 -6.02 -16.10 -4.68
N THR A 151 -5.13 -16.54 -3.78
CA THR A 151 -5.32 -16.47 -2.32
C THR A 151 -4.01 -16.16 -1.63
N GLN A 152 -4.03 -15.28 -0.63
CA GLN A 152 -2.88 -14.98 0.22
C GLN A 152 -3.33 -14.69 1.64
N ASN A 153 -2.74 -15.37 2.61
CA ASN A 153 -3.01 -15.18 4.03
C ASN A 153 -1.78 -14.69 4.80
N PHE A 154 -0.70 -14.33 4.11
CA PHE A 154 0.57 -13.79 4.60
C PHE A 154 1.38 -14.68 5.55
N ASN A 155 0.80 -15.69 6.21
CA ASN A 155 1.41 -16.47 7.30
C ASN A 155 2.64 -17.29 6.93
N ASN A 156 2.84 -17.57 5.64
CA ASN A 156 4.00 -18.32 5.16
C ASN A 156 5.02 -17.44 4.43
N LEU A 157 4.83 -16.12 4.44
CA LEU A 157 5.78 -15.18 3.85
C LEU A 157 6.88 -14.85 4.87
N ASP A 158 8.08 -14.55 4.36
CA ASP A 158 9.24 -14.25 5.18
C ASP A 158 9.15 -12.85 5.79
N ILE A 159 8.75 -12.77 7.07
CA ILE A 159 8.67 -11.50 7.80
C ILE A 159 10.01 -10.78 7.93
N GLY A 160 11.13 -11.51 7.82
CA GLY A 160 12.47 -10.92 7.82
C GLY A 160 12.96 -10.50 6.42
N GLY A 161 12.17 -10.77 5.37
CA GLY A 161 12.47 -10.42 4.00
C GLY A 161 12.37 -8.91 3.75
N THR A 162 13.01 -8.42 2.69
CA THR A 162 13.01 -6.99 2.31
C THR A 162 11.79 -6.57 1.48
N VAL A 163 10.99 -7.54 1.03
CA VAL A 163 9.76 -7.35 0.25
C VAL A 163 8.65 -8.21 0.86
N ILE A 164 7.39 -7.84 0.66
CA ILE A 164 6.24 -8.61 1.17
C ILE A 164 6.27 -10.06 0.66
N GLY A 165 6.75 -10.26 -0.56
CA GLY A 165 6.80 -11.57 -1.23
C GLY A 165 5.54 -11.84 -2.04
N ASP A 166 5.49 -13.01 -2.70
CA ASP A 166 4.35 -13.43 -3.53
C ASP A 166 3.97 -12.41 -4.62
N ASP A 167 4.97 -11.73 -5.20
CA ASP A 167 4.82 -10.75 -6.28
C ASP A 167 3.91 -9.56 -5.97
N TRP A 168 3.71 -9.21 -4.69
CA TRP A 168 3.04 -7.94 -4.33
C TRP A 168 3.87 -6.75 -4.85
N LEU A 169 3.19 -5.81 -5.49
CA LEU A 169 3.76 -4.62 -6.13
C LEU A 169 3.33 -3.36 -5.40
N TYR A 170 3.98 -2.24 -5.73
CA TYR A 170 3.53 -0.94 -5.25
C TYR A 170 3.67 0.15 -6.31
N PHE A 171 2.92 1.24 -6.12
CA PHE A 171 3.07 2.48 -6.88
C PHE A 171 2.66 3.67 -6.02
N VAL A 172 3.42 4.75 -6.08
CA VAL A 172 3.16 5.99 -5.33
C VAL A 172 2.82 7.10 -6.31
N ASN A 173 1.77 7.87 -6.02
CA ASN A 173 1.47 9.14 -6.67
C ASN A 173 1.63 10.28 -5.65
N VAL A 174 2.16 11.40 -6.11
CA VAL A 174 2.24 12.64 -5.31
C VAL A 174 1.37 13.70 -5.98
N PHE A 175 0.50 14.31 -5.20
CA PHE A 175 -0.37 15.42 -5.62
C PHE A 175 -0.04 16.67 -4.82
N ASP A 176 -0.23 17.85 -5.43
CA ASP A 176 -0.16 19.10 -4.69
C ASP A 176 -1.40 19.33 -3.80
N SER A 177 -1.41 20.42 -3.05
CA SER A 177 -2.47 20.74 -2.09
C SER A 177 -3.85 21.03 -2.72
N VAL A 178 -3.94 21.14 -4.05
CA VAL A 178 -5.19 21.33 -4.78
C VAL A 178 -5.59 20.08 -5.58
N GLY A 179 -4.86 18.98 -5.43
CA GLY A 179 -5.14 17.69 -6.06
C GLY A 179 -4.56 17.53 -7.47
N THR A 180 -3.66 18.41 -7.92
CA THR A 180 -2.96 18.23 -9.19
C THR A 180 -1.86 17.19 -9.02
N ARG A 181 -1.87 16.14 -9.85
CA ARG A 181 -0.81 15.13 -9.84
C ARG A 181 0.52 15.78 -10.24
N LYS A 182 1.52 15.67 -9.38
CA LYS A 182 2.89 16.15 -9.62
C LYS A 182 3.69 15.09 -10.38
N PHE A 183 3.76 13.89 -9.81
CA PHE A 183 4.48 12.75 -10.39
C PHE A 183 4.02 11.44 -9.75
N GLY A 184 4.55 10.32 -10.23
CA GLY A 184 4.41 9.03 -9.58
C GLY A 184 5.63 8.15 -9.84
N TYR A 185 5.85 7.19 -8.96
CA TYR A 185 7.05 6.35 -8.98
C TYR A 185 6.80 4.98 -8.36
N ASN A 186 7.71 4.06 -8.70
CA ASN A 186 7.87 2.74 -8.11
C ASN A 186 9.37 2.40 -8.14
N GLU A 187 10.10 2.92 -7.15
CA GLU A 187 11.55 2.67 -6.99
C GLU A 187 11.79 1.24 -6.50
N GLY A 188 11.70 0.30 -7.44
CA GLY A 188 11.56 -1.12 -7.14
C GLY A 188 10.18 -1.61 -7.54
N LEU A 189 10.13 -2.83 -8.08
CA LEU A 189 8.89 -3.40 -8.60
C LEU A 189 8.01 -3.92 -7.46
N PHE A 190 8.64 -4.54 -6.46
CA PHE A 190 7.94 -5.26 -5.39
C PHE A 190 7.69 -4.38 -4.17
N ALA A 191 6.53 -4.57 -3.55
CA ALA A 191 6.14 -3.90 -2.31
C ALA A 191 7.20 -4.18 -1.23
N PRO A 192 7.81 -3.13 -0.66
CA PRO A 192 8.83 -3.30 0.38
C PRO A 192 8.19 -3.88 1.65
N ASN A 193 8.95 -4.69 2.39
CA ASN A 193 8.60 -5.10 3.74
C ASN A 193 9.47 -4.29 4.70
N GLY A 194 8.93 -3.22 5.26
CA GLY A 194 9.71 -2.30 6.06
C GLY A 194 8.88 -1.16 6.67
N PRO A 195 9.54 -0.14 7.21
CA PRO A 195 8.84 0.97 7.87
C PRO A 195 8.24 1.99 6.87
N GLN A 196 8.26 1.69 5.57
CA GLN A 196 7.69 2.52 4.51
C GLN A 196 6.77 1.69 3.63
N ILE A 197 5.63 2.25 3.21
CA ILE A 197 4.65 1.67 2.27
C ILE A 197 3.90 0.44 2.81
N SER A 198 4.62 -0.59 3.23
CA SER A 198 4.02 -1.83 3.73
C SER A 198 4.93 -2.63 4.64
N ALA A 199 4.33 -3.46 5.50
CA ALA A 199 5.04 -4.39 6.36
C ALA A 199 4.24 -5.68 6.59
N LEU A 200 4.94 -6.80 6.70
CA LEU A 200 4.44 -7.98 7.37
C LEU A 200 4.55 -7.75 8.89
N VAL A 201 3.42 -7.85 9.59
CA VAL A 201 3.34 -7.61 11.03
C VAL A 201 2.80 -8.83 11.75
N THR A 202 3.08 -8.92 13.06
CA THR A 202 2.50 -9.94 13.94
C THR A 202 1.85 -9.30 15.14
N GLY A 203 0.97 -10.05 15.82
CA GLY A 203 0.26 -9.56 17.01
C GLY A 203 -1.02 -8.80 16.69
N GLU A 204 -1.34 -8.63 15.40
CA GLU A 204 -2.58 -7.99 14.94
C GLU A 204 -3.72 -8.99 14.69
N GLY A 205 -3.44 -10.29 14.82
CA GLY A 205 -4.41 -11.36 14.73
C GLY A 205 -5.44 -11.36 15.88
N GLY A 206 -6.14 -12.48 16.04
CA GLY A 206 -7.19 -12.64 17.04
C GLY A 206 -7.67 -14.08 17.11
N PRO A 207 -8.74 -14.40 17.85
CA PRO A 207 -9.22 -15.78 17.97
C PRO A 207 -9.54 -16.46 16.62
N THR A 208 -9.88 -15.67 15.61
CA THR A 208 -10.24 -16.12 14.26
C THR A 208 -9.22 -15.71 13.19
N GLN A 209 -8.22 -14.91 13.55
CA GLN A 209 -7.23 -14.39 12.62
C GLN A 209 -5.86 -14.95 12.98
N GLU A 210 -5.16 -15.46 11.96
CA GLU A 210 -3.84 -16.07 12.11
C GLU A 210 -2.78 -15.04 12.59
N PRO A 211 -1.56 -15.46 12.95
CA PRO A 211 -0.61 -14.56 13.64
C PRO A 211 0.04 -13.45 12.81
N GLN A 212 0.07 -13.54 11.48
CA GLN A 212 0.78 -12.61 10.60
C GLN A 212 -0.14 -11.96 9.55
N GLN A 213 -0.04 -10.64 9.43
CA GLN A 213 -0.89 -9.79 8.58
C GLN A 213 -0.04 -8.91 7.66
N LEU A 214 -0.68 -8.33 6.65
CA LEU A 214 -0.14 -7.20 5.91
C LEU A 214 -0.61 -5.88 6.55
N SER A 215 0.31 -4.95 6.73
CA SER A 215 0.03 -3.55 7.01
C SER A 215 0.38 -2.72 5.78
N VAL A 216 -0.50 -1.79 5.38
CA VAL A 216 -0.27 -0.84 4.29
C VAL A 216 -0.49 0.58 4.81
N PHE A 217 0.40 1.48 4.43
CA PHE A 217 0.44 2.88 4.86
C PHE A 217 1.11 3.74 3.77
N SER A 218 1.11 5.06 3.96
CA SER A 218 1.74 5.99 3.02
C SER A 218 3.27 5.81 2.96
N ASP A 219 3.88 6.21 1.85
CA ASP A 219 5.34 6.28 1.74
C ASP A 219 5.90 7.46 2.54
N TYR A 220 6.21 7.24 3.82
CA TYR A 220 6.83 8.25 4.70
C TYR A 220 8.28 8.61 4.32
N ASN A 221 8.91 7.91 3.37
CA ASN A 221 10.20 8.33 2.83
C ASN A 221 10.07 9.17 1.56
N CYS A 222 8.85 9.33 1.02
CA CYS A 222 8.66 10.08 -0.22
C CYS A 222 9.34 11.44 -0.13
N CYS A 223 10.32 11.58 -1.02
CA CYS A 223 10.64 12.86 -1.62
C CYS A 223 11.41 13.82 -0.70
N GLN A 224 12.16 13.24 0.26
CA GLN A 224 13.03 13.98 1.19
C GLN A 224 14.05 14.87 0.49
N THR A 225 14.69 14.37 -0.57
CA THR A 225 15.77 15.08 -1.27
C THR A 225 15.28 16.29 -2.05
N THR A 226 14.01 16.27 -2.49
CA THR A 226 13.38 17.38 -3.22
C THR A 226 12.53 18.28 -2.33
N ASN A 227 12.38 17.93 -1.05
CA ASN A 227 11.49 18.62 -0.11
C ASN A 227 10.05 18.71 -0.67
N GLU A 228 9.54 17.56 -1.11
CA GLU A 228 8.18 17.34 -1.62
C GLU A 228 7.49 16.22 -0.83
N GLY A 229 6.25 15.88 -1.16
CA GLY A 229 5.50 14.86 -0.43
C GLY A 229 5.31 15.28 1.03
N HIS A 230 5.49 14.33 1.95
CA HIS A 230 5.37 14.61 3.40
C HIS A 230 6.32 15.72 3.87
N PHE A 231 7.49 15.90 3.25
CA PHE A 231 8.48 16.88 3.69
C PHE A 231 8.13 18.33 3.38
N ASN A 232 7.09 18.59 2.56
CA ASN A 232 6.57 19.94 2.35
C ASN A 232 5.30 20.25 3.15
N GLY A 233 4.74 19.26 3.85
CA GLY A 233 3.57 19.38 4.73
C GLY A 233 2.23 19.67 4.03
N THR A 234 2.18 19.64 2.70
CA THR A 234 0.96 20.01 1.94
C THR A 234 0.65 19.10 0.75
N ASP A 235 1.64 18.39 0.23
CA ASP A 235 1.42 17.40 -0.81
C ASP A 235 0.69 16.19 -0.21
N LEU A 236 -0.16 15.59 -1.03
CA LEU A 236 -0.81 14.32 -0.73
C LEU A 236 0.01 13.18 -1.33
N VAL A 237 0.40 12.21 -0.51
CA VAL A 237 1.12 11.01 -0.93
C VAL A 237 0.15 9.84 -0.96
N GLU A 238 -0.26 9.45 -2.18
CA GLU A 238 -1.08 8.28 -2.44
C GLU A 238 -0.18 7.06 -2.64
N THR A 239 -0.33 6.03 -1.80
CA THR A 239 0.43 4.78 -1.89
C THR A 239 -0.50 3.63 -2.22
N ASN A 240 -0.20 2.90 -3.29
CA ASN A 240 -0.94 1.73 -3.74
C ASN A 240 -0.07 0.48 -3.52
N VAL A 241 -0.60 -0.56 -2.89
CA VAL A 241 0.04 -1.88 -2.72
C VAL A 241 -0.91 -2.94 -3.26
N PHE A 242 -0.51 -3.70 -4.28
CA PHE A 242 -1.45 -4.48 -5.08
C PHE A 242 -0.85 -5.70 -5.76
N GLN A 243 -1.74 -6.57 -6.22
CA GLN A 243 -1.50 -7.64 -7.18
C GLN A 243 -2.06 -7.24 -8.54
N GLU A 244 -1.45 -7.73 -9.62
CA GLU A 244 -1.92 -7.43 -10.97
C GLU A 244 -1.83 -8.60 -11.94
N ARG A 245 -2.67 -8.56 -12.99
CA ARG A 245 -2.55 -9.43 -14.16
C ARG A 245 -3.21 -8.80 -15.38
N THR A 246 -2.82 -9.24 -16.57
CA THR A 246 -3.52 -8.90 -17.81
C THR A 246 -4.85 -9.65 -17.91
N ILE A 247 -5.89 -8.95 -18.38
CA ILE A 247 -7.19 -9.53 -18.72
C ILE A 247 -7.07 -10.24 -20.07
N VAL A 248 -7.53 -11.48 -20.13
CA VAL A 248 -7.53 -12.31 -21.34
C VAL A 248 -8.94 -12.51 -21.86
N ALA A 249 -9.08 -12.92 -23.12
CA ALA A 249 -10.38 -13.15 -23.74
C ALA A 249 -11.29 -14.15 -22.98
N GLY A 250 -10.69 -15.07 -22.20
CA GLY A 250 -11.43 -16.01 -21.37
C GLY A 250 -12.09 -15.41 -20.12
N ASP A 251 -11.68 -14.20 -19.73
CA ASP A 251 -12.25 -13.46 -18.59
C ASP A 251 -13.53 -12.71 -18.98
N VAL A 252 -13.76 -12.49 -20.28
CA VAL A 252 -14.89 -11.68 -20.75
C VAL A 252 -16.22 -12.35 -20.37
N GLY A 253 -17.10 -11.56 -19.76
CA GLY A 253 -18.41 -12.00 -19.27
C GLY A 253 -18.37 -12.57 -17.86
N THR A 254 -17.20 -12.65 -17.22
CA THR A 254 -17.09 -13.08 -15.82
C THR A 254 -17.13 -11.91 -14.84
N THR A 255 -17.36 -12.24 -13.57
CA THR A 255 -17.28 -11.30 -12.46
C THR A 255 -16.15 -11.74 -11.55
N PHE A 256 -15.14 -10.88 -11.41
CA PHE A 256 -14.11 -11.05 -10.40
C PHE A 256 -14.67 -10.56 -9.07
N VAL A 257 -14.49 -11.38 -8.03
CA VAL A 257 -14.85 -11.04 -6.66
C VAL A 257 -13.55 -10.97 -5.87
N PHE A 258 -13.18 -9.76 -5.43
CA PHE A 258 -12.08 -9.54 -4.51
C PHE A 258 -12.64 -9.48 -3.09
N SER A 259 -12.12 -10.31 -2.21
CA SER A 259 -12.50 -10.29 -0.80
C SER A 259 -11.25 -10.31 0.08
N VAL A 260 -11.32 -9.58 1.19
CA VAL A 260 -10.19 -9.41 2.14
C VAL A 260 -10.73 -9.24 3.55
N ASP A 261 -10.05 -9.77 4.55
CA ASP A 261 -10.31 -9.39 5.94
C ASP A 261 -9.52 -8.12 6.27
N ALA A 262 -10.17 -7.13 6.87
CA ALA A 262 -9.54 -5.86 7.21
C ALA A 262 -9.92 -5.39 8.62
N LYS A 263 -9.03 -4.64 9.26
CA LYS A 263 -9.32 -3.87 10.47
C LYS A 263 -8.51 -2.58 10.49
N ARG A 264 -8.94 -1.61 11.30
CA ARG A 264 -8.21 -0.36 11.51
C ARG A 264 -6.83 -0.62 12.11
N GLY A 265 -5.81 0.03 11.54
CA GLY A 265 -4.48 0.13 12.13
C GLY A 265 -4.34 1.44 12.91
N ASN A 266 -3.23 2.16 12.69
CA ASN A 266 -3.02 3.48 13.30
C ASN A 266 -3.60 4.63 12.47
N ILE A 267 -4.31 4.39 11.37
CA ILE A 267 -4.86 5.48 10.55
C ILE A 267 -5.63 6.52 11.39
N ASN A 268 -5.25 7.79 11.21
CA ASN A 268 -5.75 8.95 11.96
C ASN A 268 -5.71 8.76 13.49
N LEU A 269 -4.72 8.06 14.04
CA LEU A 269 -4.60 7.85 15.48
C LEU A 269 -4.32 9.18 16.19
N GLY A 270 -5.06 9.44 17.27
CA GLY A 270 -4.92 10.70 18.03
C GLY A 270 -5.68 11.89 17.43
N CYS A 271 -6.45 11.65 16.36
CA CYS A 271 -7.39 12.62 15.82
C CYS A 271 -8.66 12.73 16.69
N PRO A 272 -9.22 13.94 16.87
CA PRO A 272 -10.45 14.16 17.63
C PRO A 272 -11.70 13.59 16.96
#